data_AF-A0A068Y6C6-F1
#
_entry.id   AF-A0A068Y6C6-F1
#
_cell.length_a   1.000
_cell.length_b   1.000
_cell.length_c   1.000
_cell.angle_alpha   90.00
_cell.angle_beta   90.00
_cell.angle_gamma   90.00
#
_symmetry.space_group_name_H-M   'P 1'
#
loop_
_entity.id
_entity.type
_entity.pdbx_description
1 polymer ?
#
loop_
_entity_poly.entity_id
_entity_poly.type
_entity_poly.pdbx_seq_one_letter_code
_entity_poly.pdbx_strand_id
1 'polypeptide(L)'
;MDYQLVRCLGRMSRLWLRAVVFQSLVPSKFLITAHATRSSSYFSTESTSFPPGKVITVCVPSVRFDKVARKGLNMTQFDFEKAFYNQKFRINKEKLLKKSRKLAEGDILDLVTREECGKIYGKRVILINVAENGCGFSVTLRCVRQIHQLYANCGQS
;
A
#
# COMPACT_ATOMS: atom_id res chain seq x y z
N MET A 1 -38.75 -44.86 15.24
CA MET A 1 -38.91 -43.94 16.38
C MET A 1 -37.85 -42.85 16.25
N ASP A 2 -38.11 -41.71 16.87
CA ASP A 2 -37.14 -40.64 17.18
C ASP A 2 -36.48 -39.87 16.02
N TYR A 3 -35.98 -38.66 16.24
CA TYR A 3 -36.80 -37.44 16.47
C TYR A 3 -36.09 -36.23 15.83
N GLN A 4 -36.90 -35.29 15.32
CA GLN A 4 -36.63 -33.86 15.07
C GLN A 4 -35.19 -33.30 15.12
N LEU A 5 -34.80 -32.60 14.04
CA LEU A 5 -34.29 -31.22 14.21
C LEU A 5 -34.60 -30.30 13.02
N VAL A 6 -35.56 -29.39 13.19
CA VAL A 6 -35.86 -28.30 12.25
C VAL A 6 -34.86 -27.15 12.43
N ARG A 7 -34.34 -26.59 11.32
CA ARG A 7 -33.90 -25.18 11.27
C ARG A 7 -34.28 -24.50 9.95
N CYS A 8 -35.43 -23.84 9.96
CA CYS A 8 -35.75 -22.81 8.97
C CYS A 8 -34.84 -21.58 9.19
N LEU A 9 -34.42 -20.91 8.11
CA LEU A 9 -33.94 -19.53 8.17
C LEU A 9 -34.80 -18.66 7.27
N GLY A 10 -35.40 -17.63 7.88
CA GLY A 10 -36.44 -16.81 7.27
C GLY A 10 -35.94 -15.80 6.24
N ARG A 11 -36.86 -15.37 5.38
CA ARG A 11 -36.65 -14.33 4.36
C ARG A 11 -36.29 -12.99 5.03
N MET A 12 -35.32 -12.28 4.45
CA MET A 12 -35.09 -10.86 4.75
C MET A 12 -36.28 -10.01 4.30
N SER A 13 -36.72 -9.07 5.12
CA SER A 13 -37.63 -7.98 4.75
C SER A 13 -37.10 -6.63 5.25
N ARG A 14 -37.60 -5.53 4.67
CA ARG A 14 -36.98 -4.20 4.74
C ARG A 14 -37.78 -3.31 5.70
N LEU A 15 -37.09 -2.50 6.49
CA LEU A 15 -37.66 -1.30 7.13
C LEU A 15 -36.82 -0.08 6.77
N TRP A 16 -37.48 1.07 6.68
CA TRP A 16 -36.94 2.30 6.08
C TRP A 16 -37.49 3.53 6.84
N LEU A 17 -36.71 4.62 6.87
CA LEU A 17 -37.11 5.99 7.26
C LEU A 17 -37.63 6.24 8.69
N ARG A 18 -36.83 6.91 9.52
CA ARG A 18 -36.94 8.37 9.84
C ARG A 18 -35.51 8.91 10.04
N ALA A 19 -34.99 10.04 9.54
CA ALA A 19 -35.47 11.28 8.91
C ALA A 19 -35.58 12.51 9.88
N VAL A 20 -34.50 13.34 9.87
CA VAL A 20 -34.37 14.76 10.34
C VAL A 20 -34.74 15.06 11.81
N VAL A 21 -34.28 16.12 12.50
CA VAL A 21 -33.43 17.32 12.20
C VAL A 21 -32.31 17.43 13.28
N PHE A 22 -31.51 18.48 13.56
CA PHE A 22 -31.44 19.89 13.12
C PHE A 22 -29.97 20.37 12.91
N GLN A 23 -29.49 21.44 13.57
CA GLN A 23 -28.20 22.12 13.30
C GLN A 23 -27.48 22.63 14.57
N SER A 24 -26.18 22.94 14.40
CA SER A 24 -25.33 23.88 15.16
C SER A 24 -25.07 23.67 16.67
N LEU A 25 -23.79 23.54 17.03
CA LEU A 25 -23.05 24.64 17.67
C LEU A 25 -21.52 24.47 17.55
N VAL A 26 -20.79 25.57 17.33
CA VAL A 26 -19.32 25.71 17.24
C VAL A 26 -19.00 27.16 17.66
N PRO A 27 -17.87 27.53 18.31
CA PRO A 27 -16.83 26.73 18.98
C PRO A 27 -16.64 27.08 20.48
N SER A 28 -15.77 26.36 21.19
CA SER A 28 -14.78 27.02 22.08
C SER A 28 -13.66 26.10 22.60
N LYS A 29 -12.42 26.63 22.49
CA LYS A 29 -11.34 26.61 23.49
C LYS A 29 -10.83 25.23 23.94
N PHE A 30 -9.68 24.80 23.43
CA PHE A 30 -8.35 25.08 24.03
C PHE A 30 -8.13 24.44 25.41
N LEU A 31 -7.53 23.24 25.43
CA LEU A 31 -6.35 22.95 26.26
C LEU A 31 -5.49 21.90 25.51
N ILE A 32 -4.20 22.18 25.35
CA ILE A 32 -3.20 21.22 24.86
C ILE A 32 -2.27 20.91 26.03
N THR A 33 -2.44 19.74 26.64
CA THR A 33 -1.51 19.23 27.65
C THR A 33 -0.29 18.62 26.96
N ALA A 34 0.79 19.39 26.86
CA ALA A 34 2.03 18.93 26.23
C ALA A 34 2.79 17.95 27.13
N HIS A 35 3.21 16.80 26.61
CA HIS A 35 4.16 15.91 27.29
C HIS A 35 5.18 15.28 26.33
N ALA A 36 6.45 15.38 26.76
CA ALA A 36 7.58 14.52 26.39
C ALA A 36 7.87 14.32 24.89
N THR A 37 8.70 15.22 24.34
CA THR A 37 9.47 15.03 23.11
C THR A 37 10.22 13.68 23.10
N ARG A 38 9.81 12.74 22.24
CA ARG A 38 10.69 11.67 21.76
C ARG A 38 11.12 12.03 20.35
N SER A 39 12.43 12.21 20.16
CA SER A 39 13.01 12.85 18.98
C SER A 39 12.83 12.02 17.70
N SER A 40 11.86 12.39 16.87
CA SER A 40 11.78 11.98 15.46
C SER A 40 12.42 13.06 14.59
N SER A 41 13.75 13.14 14.63
CA SER A 41 14.53 13.90 13.66
C SER A 41 14.62 13.14 12.33
N TYR A 42 14.85 13.87 11.24
CA TYR A 42 15.02 13.35 9.88
C TYR A 42 13.77 12.73 9.23
N PHE A 43 12.77 13.57 8.98
CA PHE A 43 12.20 13.61 7.63
C PHE A 43 12.47 14.98 7.02
N SER A 44 13.70 15.15 6.50
CA SER A 44 14.06 16.32 5.71
C SER A 44 13.12 16.44 4.51
N THR A 45 12.67 17.66 4.20
CA THR A 45 11.86 17.94 3.00
C THR A 45 12.74 17.93 1.74
N GLU A 46 13.44 16.83 1.49
CA GLU A 46 14.11 16.58 0.21
C GLU A 46 13.01 16.46 -0.85
N SER A 47 12.92 17.49 -1.70
CA SER A 47 11.83 17.77 -2.62
C SER A 47 11.72 16.71 -3.71
N THR A 48 11.18 15.55 -3.34
CA THR A 48 11.29 14.34 -4.14
C THR A 48 10.38 14.43 -5.35
N SER A 49 10.98 14.82 -6.48
CA SER A 49 10.42 14.87 -7.83
C SER A 49 10.14 13.46 -8.41
N PHE A 50 9.60 12.57 -7.58
CA PHE A 50 8.89 11.40 -8.06
C PHE A 50 7.81 11.87 -9.04
N PRO A 51 7.72 11.32 -10.26
CA PRO A 51 6.66 11.67 -11.19
C PRO A 51 5.28 11.41 -10.54
N PRO A 52 4.23 12.18 -10.90
CA PRO A 52 2.93 12.15 -10.24
C PRO A 52 2.26 10.78 -10.36
N GLY A 53 2.50 9.93 -9.36
CA GLY A 53 1.94 8.59 -9.25
C GLY A 53 0.55 8.61 -8.64
N LYS A 54 -0.37 7.80 -9.18
CA LYS A 54 -1.73 7.67 -8.62
C LYS A 54 -1.64 7.06 -7.22
N VAL A 55 -2.12 7.79 -6.21
CA VAL A 55 -2.33 7.24 -4.87
C VAL A 55 -3.57 6.34 -4.89
N ILE A 56 -3.45 5.15 -4.32
CA ILE A 56 -4.54 4.19 -4.12
C ILE A 56 -4.45 3.58 -2.73
N THR A 57 -5.60 3.28 -2.12
CA THR A 57 -5.67 2.46 -0.90
C THR A 57 -6.26 1.10 -1.27
N VAL A 58 -5.62 0.02 -0.81
CA VAL A 58 -5.97 -1.36 -1.18
C VAL A 58 -5.95 -2.28 0.05
N CYS A 59 -6.98 -3.12 0.18
CA CYS A 59 -7.00 -4.16 1.20
C CYS A 59 -6.17 -5.38 0.76
N VAL A 60 -5.31 -5.88 1.64
CA VAL A 60 -4.51 -7.10 1.45
C VAL A 60 -4.56 -7.98 2.72
N PRO A 61 -4.50 -9.32 2.62
CA PRO A 61 -4.53 -10.18 3.80
C PRO A 61 -3.21 -10.15 4.60
N SER A 62 -2.14 -9.60 4.05
CA SER A 62 -0.84 -9.42 4.74
C SER A 62 0.05 -8.44 3.98
N VAL A 63 0.88 -7.70 4.71
CA VAL A 63 1.83 -6.68 4.21
C VAL A 63 3.09 -7.33 3.60
N ARG A 64 2.89 -8.37 2.78
CA ARG A 64 3.94 -9.10 2.07
C ARG A 64 4.14 -8.52 0.69
N PHE A 65 5.39 -8.46 0.22
CA PHE A 65 5.71 -7.97 -1.13
C PHE A 65 4.87 -8.63 -2.23
N ASP A 66 4.68 -9.96 -2.19
CA ASP A 66 3.88 -10.68 -3.20
C ASP A 66 2.39 -10.28 -3.26
N LYS A 67 1.83 -9.74 -2.17
CA LYS A 67 0.45 -9.23 -2.14
C LYS A 67 0.40 -7.76 -2.55
N VAL A 68 1.29 -6.93 -1.98
CA VAL A 68 1.33 -5.48 -2.18
C VAL A 68 1.74 -5.11 -3.61
N ALA A 69 2.83 -5.71 -4.13
CA ALA A 69 3.36 -5.38 -5.45
C ALA A 69 2.35 -5.64 -6.58
N ARG A 70 1.63 -6.78 -6.53
CA ARG A 70 0.60 -7.14 -7.53
C ARG A 70 -0.54 -6.12 -7.58
N LYS A 71 -1.01 -5.63 -6.42
CA LYS A 71 -2.08 -4.62 -6.32
C LYS A 71 -1.59 -3.22 -6.75
N GLY A 72 -0.39 -2.82 -6.34
CA GLY A 72 0.19 -1.53 -6.73
C GLY A 72 0.46 -1.42 -8.24
N LEU A 73 1.23 -2.36 -8.77
CA LEU A 73 1.65 -2.39 -10.19
C LEU A 73 0.53 -2.82 -11.16
N ASN A 74 -0.59 -3.36 -10.64
CA ASN A 74 -1.70 -3.93 -11.40
C ASN A 74 -1.26 -5.07 -12.33
N MET A 75 -0.75 -6.13 -11.73
CA MET A 75 -0.18 -7.29 -12.43
C MET A 75 -0.85 -8.59 -12.02
N THR A 76 -0.93 -9.55 -12.96
CA THR A 76 -1.42 -10.90 -12.65
C THR A 76 -0.43 -11.65 -11.76
N GLN A 77 -0.83 -12.83 -11.26
CA GLN A 77 0.11 -13.70 -10.55
C GLN A 77 1.24 -14.19 -11.47
N PHE A 78 0.92 -14.55 -12.72
CA PHE A 78 1.89 -15.05 -13.69
C PHE A 78 2.94 -13.99 -14.05
N ASP A 79 2.51 -12.75 -14.33
CA ASP A 79 3.44 -11.63 -14.63
C ASP A 79 4.38 -11.35 -13.45
N PHE A 80 3.83 -11.36 -12.23
CA PHE A 80 4.61 -11.17 -11.01
C PHE A 80 5.64 -12.29 -10.81
N GLU A 81 5.25 -13.55 -10.99
CA GLU A 81 6.18 -14.67 -10.82
C GLU A 81 7.25 -14.65 -11.91
N LYS A 82 6.88 -14.40 -13.17
CA LYS A 82 7.83 -14.20 -14.28
C LYS A 82 8.79 -13.05 -14.00
N ALA A 83 8.33 -11.91 -13.50
CA ALA A 83 9.19 -10.79 -13.12
C ALA A 83 10.12 -11.10 -11.92
N PHE A 84 9.63 -11.89 -10.95
CA PHE A 84 10.41 -12.33 -9.79
C PHE A 84 11.55 -13.28 -10.19
N TYR A 85 11.27 -14.32 -10.96
CA TYR A 85 12.31 -15.28 -11.39
C TYR A 85 13.37 -14.62 -12.28
N ASN A 86 13.00 -13.60 -13.07
CA ASN A 86 13.92 -12.76 -13.83
C ASN A 86 14.64 -11.67 -12.99
N GLN A 87 14.58 -11.73 -11.65
CA GLN A 87 15.21 -10.78 -10.71
C GLN A 87 14.89 -9.29 -10.96
N LYS A 88 13.75 -8.98 -11.61
CA LYS A 88 13.41 -7.61 -12.03
C LYS A 88 12.88 -6.72 -10.90
N PHE A 89 12.49 -7.32 -9.78
CA PHE A 89 12.04 -6.59 -8.59
C PHE A 89 13.20 -6.11 -7.72
N ARG A 90 13.15 -4.83 -7.37
CA ARG A 90 14.00 -4.22 -6.35
C ARG A 90 13.15 -3.69 -5.19
N ILE A 91 13.72 -3.65 -4.00
CA ILE A 91 13.17 -2.92 -2.84
C ILE A 91 14.27 -2.01 -2.34
N ASN A 92 14.00 -0.72 -2.21
CA ASN A 92 14.98 0.29 -1.78
C ASN A 92 16.30 0.19 -2.57
N LYS A 93 16.19 -0.08 -3.90
CA LYS A 93 17.25 -0.34 -4.89
C LYS A 93 17.91 -1.75 -4.82
N GLU A 94 17.81 -2.46 -3.69
CA GLU A 94 18.33 -3.83 -3.49
C GLU A 94 17.63 -4.90 -4.34
N LYS A 95 18.29 -6.01 -4.71
CA LYS A 95 17.63 -7.17 -5.34
C LYS A 95 16.71 -7.89 -4.35
N LEU A 96 15.48 -8.22 -4.75
CA LEU A 96 14.58 -9.00 -3.90
C LEU A 96 14.94 -10.50 -3.91
N LEU A 97 15.42 -11.01 -2.78
CA LEU A 97 15.77 -12.43 -2.60
C LEU A 97 14.58 -13.34 -2.25
N LYS A 98 13.56 -12.85 -1.52
CA LYS A 98 12.47 -13.67 -0.98
C LYS A 98 11.10 -13.06 -1.30
N LYS A 99 10.24 -13.78 -2.04
CA LYS A 99 8.83 -13.39 -2.34
C LYS A 99 8.06 -12.93 -1.08
N SER A 100 8.37 -13.55 0.06
CA SER A 100 7.72 -13.37 1.36
C SER A 100 8.20 -12.19 2.23
N ARG A 101 9.10 -11.29 1.75
CA ARG A 101 9.58 -10.14 2.56
C ARG A 101 8.37 -9.31 3.06
N LYS A 102 8.28 -9.10 4.37
CA LYS A 102 7.36 -8.13 4.99
C LYS A 102 7.85 -6.72 4.66
N LEU A 103 6.93 -5.81 4.37
CA LEU A 103 7.23 -4.41 4.07
C LEU A 103 6.90 -3.50 5.25
N ALA A 104 7.54 -2.33 5.28
CA ALA A 104 7.32 -1.26 6.23
C ALA A 104 6.91 0.04 5.51
N GLU A 105 6.31 0.98 6.25
CA GLU A 105 6.01 2.32 5.72
C GLU A 105 7.30 3.01 5.23
N GLY A 106 7.22 3.68 4.08
CA GLY A 106 8.37 4.24 3.37
C GLY A 106 9.03 3.31 2.34
N ASP A 107 8.78 2.00 2.34
CA ASP A 107 9.41 1.08 1.38
C ASP A 107 9.10 1.44 -0.08
N ILE A 108 10.15 1.48 -0.91
CA ILE A 108 10.10 1.74 -2.34
C ILE A 108 10.24 0.43 -3.11
N LEU A 109 9.14 -0.01 -3.73
CA LEU A 109 9.05 -1.22 -4.54
C LEU A 109 9.23 -0.85 -6.03
N ASP A 110 10.35 -1.26 -6.61
CA ASP A 110 10.69 -0.98 -8.01
C ASP A 110 10.60 -2.25 -8.88
N LEU A 111 10.08 -2.10 -10.10
CA LEU A 111 10.13 -3.11 -11.15
C LEU A 111 10.97 -2.58 -12.31
N VAL A 112 12.20 -3.07 -12.44
CA VAL A 112 13.10 -2.77 -13.56
C VAL A 112 12.52 -3.36 -14.84
N THR A 113 12.38 -2.52 -15.87
CA THR A 113 11.87 -2.95 -17.19
C THR A 113 12.98 -2.97 -18.23
N ARG A 114 13.84 -1.95 -18.23
CA ARG A 114 15.00 -1.79 -19.13
C ARG A 114 16.14 -1.06 -18.41
N GLU A 115 17.36 -1.24 -18.90
CA GLU A 115 18.57 -0.56 -18.42
C GLU A 115 19.36 -0.09 -19.65
N GLU A 116 19.65 1.21 -19.74
CA GLU A 116 20.18 1.87 -20.94
C GLU A 116 21.26 2.87 -20.50
N CYS A 117 22.50 2.73 -20.98
CA CYS A 117 23.61 3.65 -20.67
C CYS A 117 23.75 3.99 -19.17
N GLY A 118 23.69 2.98 -18.30
CA GLY A 118 23.76 3.18 -16.84
C GLY A 118 22.51 3.82 -16.22
N LYS A 119 21.39 3.96 -16.93
CA LYS A 119 20.11 4.44 -16.39
C LYS A 119 19.11 3.29 -16.33
N ILE A 120 18.55 3.08 -15.15
CA ILE A 120 17.56 2.03 -14.90
C ILE A 120 16.16 2.64 -15.00
N TYR A 121 15.31 2.05 -15.85
CA TYR A 121 13.94 2.51 -16.08
C TYR A 121 12.92 1.43 -15.73
N GLY A 122 11.76 1.85 -15.23
CA GLY A 122 10.73 0.91 -14.81
C GLY A 122 9.54 1.57 -14.12
N LYS A 123 8.84 0.78 -13.30
CA LYS A 123 7.65 1.17 -12.55
C LYS A 123 7.98 1.22 -11.06
N ARG A 124 7.38 2.14 -10.32
CA ARG A 124 7.64 2.38 -8.89
C ARG A 124 6.34 2.37 -8.10
N VAL A 125 6.35 1.72 -6.95
CA VAL A 125 5.27 1.77 -5.96
C VAL A 125 5.90 2.13 -4.61
N ILE A 126 5.47 3.23 -4.02
CA ILE A 126 5.92 3.65 -2.68
C ILE A 126 4.83 3.31 -1.68
N LEU A 127 5.21 2.62 -0.60
CA LEU A 127 4.33 2.29 0.50
C LEU A 127 4.20 3.51 1.44
N ILE A 128 3.07 4.22 1.38
CA ILE A 128 2.84 5.42 2.19
C ILE A 128 2.44 5.04 3.62
N ASN A 129 1.43 4.18 3.76
CA ASN A 129 0.87 3.84 5.07
C ASN A 129 0.27 2.42 5.10
N VAL A 130 0.32 1.79 6.27
CA VAL A 130 -0.20 0.47 6.61
C VAL A 130 -1.10 0.59 7.84
N ALA A 131 -2.40 0.45 7.66
CA ALA A 131 -3.36 0.31 8.76
C ALA A 131 -3.80 -1.16 8.90
N GLU A 132 -3.78 -1.69 10.12
CA GLU A 132 -4.30 -3.02 10.43
C GLU A 132 -5.81 -2.96 10.74
N ASN A 133 -6.56 -3.89 10.16
CA ASN A 133 -8.00 -4.07 10.30
C ASN A 133 -8.26 -5.50 10.81
N GLY A 134 -9.39 -5.75 11.47
CA GLY A 134 -9.72 -7.08 12.01
C GLY A 134 -9.82 -8.25 11.00
N CYS A 135 -9.65 -8.01 9.71
CA CYS A 135 -9.62 -9.02 8.63
C CYS A 135 -8.42 -8.91 7.67
N GLY A 136 -7.41 -8.07 7.97
CA GLY A 136 -6.24 -7.86 7.12
C GLY A 136 -5.67 -6.44 7.24
N PHE A 137 -5.06 -5.94 6.17
CA PHE A 137 -4.40 -4.63 6.17
C PHE A 137 -4.96 -3.72 5.07
N SER A 138 -5.30 -2.49 5.43
CA SER A 138 -5.54 -1.40 4.48
C SER A 138 -4.21 -0.71 4.19
N VAL A 139 -3.82 -0.66 2.92
CA VAL A 139 -2.47 -0.26 2.52
C VAL A 139 -2.56 0.86 1.49
N THR A 140 -1.98 2.02 1.81
CA THR A 140 -1.97 3.19 0.93
C THR A 140 -0.66 3.26 0.15
N LEU A 141 -0.76 3.31 -1.18
CA LEU A 141 0.34 3.15 -2.13
C LEU A 141 0.37 4.32 -3.13
N ARG A 142 1.54 4.92 -3.38
CA ARG A 142 1.76 5.81 -4.53
C ARG A 142 2.27 5.00 -5.71
N CYS A 143 1.46 4.86 -6.75
CA CYS A 143 1.74 3.96 -7.87
C CYS A 143 2.10 4.72 -9.16
N VAL A 144 3.39 4.70 -9.54
CA VAL A 144 3.87 5.15 -10.84
C VAL A 144 3.90 3.96 -11.80
N ARG A 145 2.83 3.81 -12.60
CA ARG A 145 2.64 2.68 -13.52
C ARG A 145 3.23 2.90 -14.92
N GLN A 146 3.53 4.14 -15.28
CA GLN A 146 4.30 4.48 -16.48
C GLN A 146 5.78 4.18 -16.27
N ILE A 147 6.48 3.83 -17.37
CA ILE A 147 7.92 3.59 -17.34
C ILE A 147 8.63 4.94 -17.24
N HIS A 148 9.43 5.12 -16.19
CA HIS A 148 10.23 6.32 -15.93
C HIS A 148 11.62 5.92 -15.43
N GLN A 149 12.57 6.87 -15.40
CA GLN A 149 13.89 6.63 -14.83
C GLN A 149 13.75 6.44 -13.31
N LEU A 150 14.17 5.29 -12.80
CA LEU A 150 14.07 4.93 -11.39
C LEU A 150 15.26 5.47 -10.59
N TYR A 151 16.47 5.29 -11.14
CA TYR A 151 17.74 5.81 -10.64
C TYR A 151 18.83 5.63 -11.73
N ALA A 152 19.95 6.33 -11.58
CA ALA A 152 21.16 6.03 -12.34
C ALA A 152 21.95 4.92 -11.62
N ASN A 153 22.34 3.90 -12.36
CA ASN A 153 23.37 2.93 -12.01
C ASN A 153 24.72 3.49 -12.50
N CYS A 154 25.20 4.55 -11.84
CA CYS A 154 26.59 5.00 -12.00
C CYS A 154 27.49 3.92 -11.40
N GLY A 155 27.90 2.97 -12.25
CA GLY A 155 28.73 1.86 -11.84
C GLY A 155 30.04 2.36 -11.22
N GLN A 156 30.45 1.71 -10.13
CA GLN A 156 31.82 1.84 -9.65
C GLN A 156 32.74 1.21 -10.70
N SER A 157 33.78 1.96 -11.06
CA SER A 157 34.88 1.57 -11.95
C SER A 157 35.87 0.66 -11.24
#